data_AF-A0A7C3R1A6-F1
#
_entry.id   AF-A0A7C3R1A6-F1
#
_cell.length_a   1.000
_cell.length_b   1.000
_cell.length_c   1.000
_cell.angle_alpha   90.00
_cell.angle_beta   90.00
_cell.angle_gamma   90.00
#
_symmetry.space_group_name_H-M   'P 1'
#
loop_
_entity.id
_entity.type
_entity.pdbx_description
1 polymer ?
#
loop_
_entity_poly.entity_id
_entity_poly.type
_entity_poly.pdbx_seq_one_letter_code
_entity_poly.pdbx_strand_id
1 'polypeptide(L)'
;MIAMRLGELFILLVRMCYNCPLTPATQKDRSMDCALRIGSVPLYGDLILAPMVGYTDLPFRLLCREMGSAMSYIPCILDEAVIHNPKLAETSLRFDANERPVAIQLLSKDPASLAEAGRRLMAFGPDLLDLNLGCPARHVSWRGRGAALLCDPRRIGSLVASLTRAVSVPVTAKMRL
;
A
#
# COMPACT_ATOMS: atom_id res chain seq x y z
N MET A 1 -3.06 13.70 -6.59
CA MET A 1 -4.05 12.62 -6.70
C MET A 1 -4.71 12.77 -8.05
N ILE A 2 -4.59 11.77 -8.92
CA ILE A 2 -5.19 11.79 -10.25
C ILE A 2 -6.41 10.87 -10.21
N ALA A 3 -7.56 11.41 -10.55
CA ALA A 3 -8.74 10.59 -10.82
C ALA A 3 -8.77 10.34 -12.33
N MET A 4 -8.56 9.10 -12.75
CA MET A 4 -8.80 8.71 -14.14
C MET A 4 -10.27 8.31 -14.28
N ARG A 5 -10.93 8.87 -15.29
CA ARG A 5 -12.32 8.54 -15.64
C ARG A 5 -12.31 7.56 -16.80
N LEU A 6 -12.80 6.35 -16.56
CA LEU A 6 -13.06 5.33 -17.59
C LEU A 6 -14.57 5.11 -17.66
N GLY A 7 -15.24 5.85 -18.54
CA GLY A 7 -16.71 5.88 -18.59
C GLY A 7 -17.32 6.48 -17.32
N GLU A 8 -18.06 5.68 -16.54
CA GLU A 8 -18.62 6.06 -15.23
C GLU A 8 -17.73 5.69 -14.03
N LEU A 9 -16.64 4.96 -14.26
CA LEU A 9 -15.74 4.50 -13.20
C LEU A 9 -14.64 5.54 -12.93
N PHE A 10 -14.52 5.97 -11.68
CA PHE A 10 -13.41 6.80 -11.20
C PHE A 10 -12.34 5.93 -10.54
N ILE A 11 -11.13 5.94 -11.09
CA ILE A 11 -9.98 5.23 -10.53
C ILE A 11 -9.03 6.23 -9.88
N LEU A 12 -8.75 6.03 -8.60
CA LEU A 12 -7.85 6.88 -7.85
C LEU A 12 -6.41 6.38 -7.99
N LEU A 13 -5.63 7.10 -8.78
CA LEU A 13 -4.20 6.85 -8.93
C LEU A 13 -3.39 7.95 -8.25
N VAL A 14 -2.28 7.55 -7.64
CA VAL A 14 -1.29 8.46 -7.07
C VAL A 14 -0.19 8.63 -8.11
N ARG A 15 -0.03 9.86 -8.62
CA ARG A 15 1.09 10.20 -9.48
C ARG A 15 2.37 10.25 -8.66
N MET A 16 3.38 9.52 -9.11
CA MET A 16 4.69 9.41 -8.45
C MET A 16 5.67 10.47 -8.94
N CYS A 17 5.58 10.89 -10.21
CA CYS A 17 6.49 11.87 -10.80
C CYS A 17 5.72 12.99 -11.51
N TYR A 18 5.96 14.24 -11.14
CA TYR A 18 5.28 15.39 -11.74
C TYR A 18 5.78 15.75 -13.15
N ASN A 19 7.01 15.34 -13.49
CA ASN A 19 7.68 15.67 -14.76
C ASN A 19 7.74 14.50 -15.77
N CYS A 20 7.15 13.35 -15.46
CA CYS A 20 7.06 12.23 -16.40
C CYS A 20 5.83 12.41 -17.31
N PRO A 21 5.92 12.29 -18.64
CA PRO A 21 4.73 12.28 -19.49
C PRO A 21 3.78 11.16 -19.07
N LEU A 22 2.47 11.43 -19.07
CA LEU A 22 1.42 10.45 -18.74
C LEU A 22 1.33 9.41 -19.86
N THR A 23 2.29 8.49 -19.92
CA THR A 23 2.24 7.32 -20.78
C THR A 23 1.76 6.15 -19.93
N PRO A 24 0.71 5.40 -20.36
CA PRO A 24 0.32 4.16 -19.70
C PRO A 24 1.41 3.11 -19.90
N ALA A 25 2.44 3.19 -19.07
CA ALA A 25 3.54 2.23 -19.03
C ALA A 25 3.12 1.07 -18.13
N THR A 26 3.05 -0.13 -18.70
CA THR A 26 2.82 -1.34 -17.91
C THR A 26 4.17 -1.86 -17.44
N GLN A 27 4.24 -2.44 -16.25
CA GLN A 27 5.45 -3.12 -15.77
C GLN A 27 5.87 -4.37 -16.54
N LYS A 28 5.07 -4.79 -17.53
CA LYS A 28 5.48 -5.81 -18.47
C LYS A 28 6.49 -5.26 -19.48
N ASP A 29 6.53 -3.93 -19.67
CA ASP A 29 7.45 -3.26 -20.57
C ASP A 29 8.81 -3.03 -19.89
N ARG A 30 9.60 -4.09 -19.77
CA ARG A 30 10.97 -4.04 -19.21
C ARG A 30 11.96 -3.26 -20.09
N SER A 31 11.53 -2.81 -21.27
CA SER A 31 12.33 -1.97 -22.15
C SER A 31 12.33 -0.50 -21.73
N MET A 32 11.44 -0.11 -20.81
CA MET A 32 11.39 1.22 -20.22
C MET A 32 12.35 1.38 -19.03
N ASP A 33 12.87 2.59 -18.88
CA ASP A 33 13.62 2.99 -17.69
C ASP A 33 12.73 2.94 -16.44
N CYS A 34 13.36 2.58 -15.30
CA CYS A 34 12.71 2.57 -14.00
C CYS A 34 12.28 3.99 -13.61
N ALA A 35 10.96 4.26 -13.57
CA ALA A 35 10.41 5.58 -13.26
C ALA A 35 10.58 5.96 -11.77
N LEU A 36 10.45 4.97 -10.87
CA LEU A 36 10.68 5.12 -9.44
C LEU A 36 11.22 3.81 -8.87
N ARG A 37 12.14 3.87 -7.92
CA ARG A 37 12.62 2.68 -7.20
C ARG A 37 12.35 2.85 -5.71
N ILE A 38 11.67 1.87 -5.11
CA ILE A 38 11.38 1.84 -3.68
C ILE A 38 12.24 0.73 -3.06
N GLY A 39 13.38 1.11 -2.47
CA GLY A 39 14.37 0.14 -2.00
C GLY A 39 14.85 -0.75 -3.14
N SER A 40 14.61 -2.05 -3.04
CA SER A 40 14.93 -3.03 -4.09
C SER A 40 13.85 -3.20 -5.16
N VAL A 41 12.68 -2.56 -5.03
CA VAL A 41 11.54 -2.75 -5.93
C VAL A 41 11.53 -1.69 -7.03
N PRO A 42 11.77 -2.04 -8.31
CA PRO A 42 11.64 -1.12 -9.42
C PRO A 42 10.17 -0.93 -9.81
N LEU A 43 9.78 0.31 -10.09
CA LEU A 43 8.49 0.66 -10.66
C LEU A 43 8.65 1.23 -12.07
N TYR A 44 8.03 0.55 -13.03
CA TYR A 44 7.93 1.02 -14.42
C TYR A 44 6.53 1.61 -14.61
N GLY A 45 6.47 2.93 -14.77
CA GLY A 45 5.24 3.75 -14.77
C GLY A 45 5.16 4.72 -13.58
N ASP A 46 4.39 5.79 -13.76
CA ASP A 46 4.31 6.92 -12.82
C ASP A 46 2.97 7.02 -12.07
N LEU A 47 2.10 6.02 -12.21
CA LEU A 47 0.79 5.96 -11.58
C LEU A 47 0.67 4.72 -10.70
N ILE A 48 0.26 4.89 -9.44
CA ILE A 48 0.05 3.79 -8.50
C ILE A 48 -1.41 3.75 -8.06
N LEU A 49 -2.02 2.58 -8.04
CA LEU A 49 -3.38 2.40 -7.53
C LEU A 49 -3.43 2.66 -6.02
N ALA A 50 -4.26 3.60 -5.58
CA ALA A 50 -4.42 3.89 -4.16
C ALA A 50 -5.18 2.77 -3.43
N PRO A 51 -4.82 2.43 -2.17
CA PRO A 51 -5.59 1.48 -1.36
C PRO A 51 -6.96 2.07 -0.99
N MET A 52 -8.04 1.37 -1.35
CA MET A 52 -9.42 1.78 -1.04
C MET A 52 -10.21 0.57 -0.51
N VAL A 53 -10.45 0.56 0.80
CA VAL A 53 -11.24 -0.50 1.46
C VAL A 53 -12.64 -0.55 0.84
N GLY A 54 -13.06 -1.74 0.42
CA GLY A 54 -14.34 -1.98 -0.27
C GLY A 54 -14.30 -1.80 -1.80
N TYR A 55 -13.18 -1.39 -2.39
CA TYR A 55 -13.04 -1.18 -3.83
C TYR A 55 -11.86 -1.92 -4.45
N THR A 56 -10.66 -1.86 -3.85
CA THR A 56 -9.45 -2.46 -4.44
C THR A 56 -9.33 -3.96 -4.17
N ASP A 57 -10.35 -4.73 -4.53
CA ASP A 57 -10.30 -6.19 -4.51
C ASP A 57 -9.41 -6.75 -5.64
N LEU A 58 -9.18 -8.07 -5.65
CA LEU A 58 -8.26 -8.70 -6.62
C LEU A 58 -8.66 -8.42 -8.09
N PRO A 59 -9.92 -8.66 -8.52
CA PRO A 59 -10.34 -8.34 -9.89
C PRO A 59 -10.10 -6.87 -10.26
N PHE A 60 -10.42 -5.93 -9.36
CA PHE A 60 -10.23 -4.51 -9.63
C PHE A 60 -8.74 -4.14 -9.77
N ARG A 61 -7.88 -4.71 -8.93
CA ARG A 61 -6.43 -4.47 -9.00
C ARG A 61 -5.82 -5.05 -10.28
N LEU A 62 -6.25 -6.23 -10.71
CA LEU A 62 -5.83 -6.82 -11.99
C LEU A 62 -6.25 -5.95 -13.18
N LEU A 63 -7.49 -5.47 -13.20
CA LEU A 63 -7.95 -4.56 -14.24
C LEU A 63 -7.12 -3.26 -14.25
N CYS A 64 -6.87 -2.65 -13.09
CA CYS A 64 -6.01 -1.46 -12.98
C CYS A 64 -4.59 -1.74 -13.46
N ARG A 65 -4.08 -2.94 -13.23
CA ARG A 65 -2.77 -3.37 -13.69
C ARG A 65 -2.69 -3.46 -15.21
N GLU A 66 -3.70 -4.05 -15.84
CA GLU A 66 -3.82 -4.12 -17.30
C GLU A 66 -3.92 -2.72 -17.93
N MET A 67 -4.54 -1.78 -17.23
CA MET A 67 -4.67 -0.38 -17.66
C MET A 67 -3.43 0.48 -17.36
N GLY A 68 -2.33 -0.09 -16.86
CA GLY A 68 -1.06 0.62 -16.68
C GLY A 68 -0.80 1.16 -15.27
N SER A 69 -1.53 0.75 -14.24
CA SER A 69 -1.09 0.98 -12.86
C SER A 69 0.26 0.33 -12.63
N ALA A 70 1.26 1.07 -12.13
CA ALA A 70 2.63 0.63 -11.90
C ALA A 70 2.76 -0.28 -10.67
N MET A 71 1.86 -0.20 -9.70
CA MET A 71 1.88 -1.00 -8.48
C MET A 71 0.46 -1.18 -7.93
N SER A 72 0.21 -2.31 -7.29
CA SER A 72 -1.06 -2.61 -6.62
C SER A 72 -0.95 -2.50 -5.10
N TYR A 73 -2.01 -2.01 -4.48
CA TYR A 73 -2.17 -2.05 -3.03
C TYR A 73 -3.30 -3.00 -2.63
N ILE A 74 -3.02 -3.92 -1.72
CA ILE A 74 -4.08 -4.66 -1.04
C ILE A 74 -4.88 -3.67 -0.15
N PRO A 75 -6.21 -3.83 -0.03
CA PRO A 75 -6.99 -3.06 0.93
C PRO A 75 -6.36 -3.05 2.31
N CYS A 76 -6.37 -1.87 2.95
CA CYS A 76 -5.72 -1.68 4.24
C CYS A 76 -6.24 -2.66 5.29
N ILE A 77 -5.33 -3.30 6.03
CA ILE A 77 -5.66 -4.22 7.13
C ILE A 77 -5.16 -3.68 8.48
N LEU A 78 -5.89 -4.02 9.53
CA LEU A 78 -5.50 -3.70 10.91
C LEU A 78 -4.46 -4.72 11.38
N ASP A 79 -3.38 -4.26 12.01
CA ASP A 79 -2.35 -5.12 12.62
C ASP A 79 -2.95 -6.17 13.56
N GLU A 80 -3.89 -5.78 14.41
CA GLU A 80 -4.56 -6.70 15.33
C GLU A 80 -5.38 -7.77 14.60
N ALA A 81 -5.93 -7.47 13.42
CA ALA A 81 -6.63 -8.46 12.61
C ALA A 81 -5.67 -9.50 12.02
N VAL A 82 -4.47 -9.08 11.61
CA VAL A 82 -3.40 -10.00 11.17
C VAL A 82 -2.97 -10.93 12.31
N ILE A 83 -2.91 -10.43 13.54
CA ILE A 83 -2.44 -11.19 14.70
C ILE A 83 -3.52 -12.14 15.23
N HIS A 84 -4.77 -11.68 15.34
CA HIS A 84 -5.81 -12.42 16.06
C HIS A 84 -6.84 -13.10 15.14
N ASN A 85 -6.85 -12.78 13.84
CA ASN A 85 -7.79 -13.36 12.88
C ASN A 85 -7.07 -13.84 11.60
N PRO A 86 -6.29 -14.92 11.68
CA PRO A 86 -5.51 -15.43 10.55
C PRO A 86 -6.37 -15.79 9.33
N LYS A 87 -7.60 -16.30 9.55
CA LYS A 87 -8.54 -16.63 8.45
C LYS A 87 -8.97 -15.39 7.66
N LEU A 88 -9.18 -14.25 8.34
CA LEU A 88 -9.49 -13.00 7.67
C LEU A 88 -8.28 -12.50 6.87
N ALA A 89 -7.08 -12.60 7.42
CA ALA A 89 -5.85 -12.26 6.72
C ALA A 89 -5.66 -13.14 5.47
N GLU A 90 -5.86 -14.45 5.58
CA GLU A 90 -5.76 -15.41 4.48
C GLU A 90 -6.73 -15.15 3.31
N THR A 91 -7.90 -14.60 3.59
CA THR A 91 -8.90 -14.27 2.56
C THR A 91 -8.66 -12.87 1.99
N SER A 92 -8.32 -11.91 2.84
CA SER A 92 -8.22 -10.48 2.46
C SER A 92 -6.89 -10.12 1.80
N LEU A 93 -5.82 -10.88 2.08
CA LEU A 93 -4.46 -10.58 1.62
C LEU A 93 -4.04 -11.39 0.39
N ARG A 94 -5.00 -11.98 -0.32
CA ARG A 94 -4.71 -12.71 -1.57
C ARG A 94 -4.41 -11.74 -2.69
N PHE A 95 -3.38 -12.09 -3.46
CA PHE A 95 -3.00 -11.37 -4.66
C PHE A 95 -2.43 -12.33 -5.70
N ASP A 96 -2.49 -11.92 -6.96
CA ASP A 96 -1.99 -12.70 -8.10
C ASP A 96 -0.59 -12.25 -8.52
N ALA A 97 0.19 -13.14 -9.14
CA ALA A 97 1.52 -12.80 -9.63
C ALA A 97 1.49 -11.68 -10.68
N ASN A 98 0.41 -11.55 -11.46
CA ASN A 98 0.27 -10.55 -12.51
C ASN A 98 0.09 -9.13 -11.97
N GLU A 99 -0.35 -8.95 -10.72
CA GLU A 99 -0.49 -7.62 -10.11
C GLU A 99 0.75 -7.13 -9.36
N ARG A 100 1.82 -7.94 -9.29
CA ARG A 100 3.09 -7.53 -8.70
C ARG A 100 3.75 -6.40 -9.49
N PRO A 101 4.35 -5.38 -8.83
CA PRO A 101 4.59 -5.32 -7.39
C PRO A 101 3.34 -5.02 -6.56
N VAL A 102 3.23 -5.69 -5.40
CA VAL A 102 2.12 -5.56 -4.45
C VAL A 102 2.60 -5.04 -3.10
N ALA A 103 1.94 -4.00 -2.61
CA ALA A 103 2.10 -3.47 -1.26
C ALA A 103 0.93 -3.89 -0.36
N ILE A 104 1.23 -4.30 0.88
CA ILE A 104 0.22 -4.49 1.94
C ILE A 104 0.25 -3.27 2.86
N GLN A 105 -0.89 -2.59 2.98
CA GLN A 105 -1.01 -1.44 3.87
C GLN A 105 -1.55 -1.83 5.25
N LEU A 106 -0.84 -1.43 6.30
CA LEU A 106 -1.16 -1.65 7.71
C LEU A 106 -1.72 -0.39 8.37
N LEU A 107 -2.70 -0.58 9.26
CA LEU A 107 -3.09 0.38 10.29
C LEU A 107 -2.62 -0.15 11.65
N SER A 108 -1.92 0.68 12.41
CA SER A 108 -1.51 0.38 13.78
C SER A 108 -1.36 1.66 14.60
N LYS A 109 -1.28 1.52 15.92
CA LYS A 109 -0.87 2.55 16.89
C LYS A 109 0.24 2.10 17.82
N ASP A 110 0.58 0.81 17.80
CA ASP A 110 1.48 0.17 18.76
C ASP A 110 2.67 -0.45 18.02
N PRO A 111 3.91 -0.04 18.33
CA PRO A 111 5.10 -0.54 17.64
C PRO A 111 5.29 -2.07 17.73
N ALA A 112 4.92 -2.70 18.85
CA ALA A 112 5.12 -4.13 19.04
C ALA A 112 4.12 -4.94 18.22
N SER A 113 2.85 -4.57 18.27
CA SER A 113 1.78 -5.12 17.43
C SER A 113 2.09 -4.94 15.94
N LEU A 114 2.53 -3.75 15.52
CA LEU A 114 2.90 -3.50 14.12
C LEU A 114 4.04 -4.41 13.64
N ALA A 115 5.08 -4.59 14.47
CA ALA A 115 6.21 -5.46 14.14
C ALA A 115 5.82 -6.95 14.06
N GLU A 116 4.96 -7.42 14.97
CA GLU A 116 4.42 -8.79 14.93
C GLU A 116 3.55 -9.01 13.68
N ALA A 117 2.66 -8.08 13.37
CA ALA A 117 1.85 -8.14 12.15
C ALA A 117 2.74 -8.15 10.90
N GLY A 118 3.75 -7.27 10.84
CA GLY A 118 4.74 -7.25 9.75
C GLY A 118 5.43 -8.60 9.54
N ARG A 119 5.89 -9.26 10.62
CA ARG A 119 6.50 -10.60 10.54
C ARG A 119 5.54 -11.64 9.97
N ARG A 120 4.27 -11.63 10.38
CA ARG A 120 3.25 -12.57 9.86
C ARG A 120 2.93 -12.32 8.40
N LEU A 121 2.91 -11.04 7.98
CA LEU A 121 2.64 -10.67 6.61
C LEU A 121 3.69 -11.19 5.62
N MET A 122 4.93 -11.44 6.08
CA MET A 122 5.97 -12.02 5.23
C MET A 122 5.59 -13.38 4.64
N ALA A 123 4.72 -14.15 5.31
CA ALA A 123 4.22 -15.43 4.80
C ALA A 123 3.39 -15.29 3.52
N PHE A 124 2.82 -14.10 3.26
CA PHE A 124 2.09 -13.80 2.03
C PHE A 124 3.00 -13.34 0.89
N GLY A 125 4.29 -13.10 1.16
CA GLY A 125 5.28 -12.67 0.17
C GLY A 125 4.99 -11.32 -0.51
N PRO A 126 4.60 -10.25 0.22
CA PRO A 126 4.42 -8.93 -0.39
C PRO A 126 5.76 -8.38 -0.90
N ASP A 127 5.71 -7.50 -1.89
CA ASP A 127 6.90 -6.80 -2.38
C ASP A 127 7.26 -5.61 -1.47
N LEU A 128 6.25 -5.00 -0.82
CA LEU A 128 6.41 -3.91 0.14
C LEU A 128 5.39 -3.98 1.28
N LEU A 129 5.74 -3.37 2.42
CA LEU A 129 4.77 -2.98 3.42
C LEU A 129 4.58 -1.45 3.43
N ASP A 130 3.36 -1.00 3.72
CA ASP A 130 3.04 0.43 3.82
C ASP A 130 2.31 0.72 5.13
N LEU A 131 2.64 1.83 5.78
CA LEU A 131 1.95 2.30 6.98
C LEU A 131 0.93 3.39 6.63
N ASN A 132 -0.34 3.16 6.97
CA ASN A 132 -1.38 4.16 6.80
C ASN A 132 -1.29 5.23 7.90
N LEU A 133 -0.86 6.43 7.52
CA LEU A 133 -0.81 7.63 8.35
C LEU A 133 -1.86 8.66 7.92
N GLY A 134 -2.84 8.26 7.09
CA GLY A 134 -3.69 9.20 6.35
C GLY A 134 -5.19 9.02 6.52
N CYS A 135 -5.68 7.92 7.10
CA CYS A 135 -7.12 7.68 7.22
C CYS A 135 -7.77 8.61 8.25
N PRO A 136 -8.71 9.51 7.86
CA PRO A 136 -9.40 10.42 8.78
C PRO A 136 -10.68 9.81 9.36
N ALA A 137 -11.03 8.58 8.98
CA ALA A 137 -12.29 7.97 9.40
C ALA A 137 -12.37 7.92 10.93
N ARG A 138 -13.50 8.36 11.50
CA ARG A 138 -13.69 8.54 12.94
C ARG A 138 -13.30 7.29 13.74
N HIS A 139 -13.74 6.11 13.29
CA HIS A 139 -13.45 4.83 13.95
C HIS A 139 -11.97 4.41 13.91
N VAL A 140 -11.16 5.01 13.03
CA VAL A 140 -9.70 4.82 12.95
C VAL A 140 -8.98 5.88 13.77
N SER A 141 -9.24 7.16 13.49
CA SER A 141 -8.53 8.29 14.10
C SER A 141 -8.78 8.39 15.61
N TRP A 142 -10.01 8.16 16.08
CA TRP A 142 -10.31 8.18 17.52
C TRP A 142 -9.59 7.09 18.32
N ARG A 143 -9.13 6.03 17.65
CA ARG A 143 -8.35 4.96 18.28
C ARG A 143 -6.84 5.25 18.25
N GLY A 144 -6.42 6.41 17.74
CA GLY A 144 -5.00 6.81 17.66
C GLY A 144 -4.25 6.19 16.49
N ARG A 145 -4.94 5.88 15.38
CA ARG A 145 -4.38 5.31 14.14
C ARG A 145 -4.64 6.24 12.96
N GLY A 146 -4.02 5.97 11.80
CA GLY A 146 -4.27 6.75 10.58
C GLY A 146 -3.84 8.21 10.76
N ALA A 147 -4.68 9.15 10.35
CA ALA A 147 -4.36 10.58 10.38
C ALA A 147 -4.07 11.12 11.81
N ALA A 148 -4.60 10.48 12.86
CA ALA A 148 -4.32 10.89 14.24
C ALA A 148 -2.84 10.75 14.63
N LEU A 149 -2.09 9.87 13.96
CA LEU A 149 -0.65 9.72 14.20
C LEU A 149 0.16 10.94 13.74
N LEU A 150 -0.35 11.74 12.80
CA LEU A 150 0.34 12.93 12.28
C LEU A 150 0.55 14.01 13.36
N CYS A 151 -0.21 13.96 14.45
CA CYS A 151 -0.04 14.83 15.61
C CYS A 151 1.12 14.42 16.53
N ASP A 152 1.71 13.23 16.33
CA ASP A 152 2.80 12.70 17.15
C ASP A 152 3.91 12.06 16.27
N PRO A 153 4.82 12.89 15.73
CA PRO A 153 5.94 12.41 14.91
C PRO A 153 6.88 11.43 15.65
N ARG A 154 6.99 11.53 16.98
CA ARG A 154 7.83 10.60 17.75
C ARG A 154 7.23 9.20 17.72
N ARG A 155 5.92 9.08 17.88
CA ARG A 155 5.21 7.81 17.74
C ARG A 155 5.32 7.24 16.34
N ILE A 156 5.21 8.07 15.29
CA ILE A 156 5.45 7.64 13.91
C ILE A 156 6.87 7.05 13.78
N GLY A 157 7.89 7.75 14.29
CA GLY A 157 9.27 7.25 14.29
C GLY A 157 9.40 5.87 14.95
N SER A 158 8.78 5.68 16.10
CA SER A 158 8.77 4.38 16.81
C SER A 158 8.09 3.27 16.01
N LEU A 159 6.95 3.56 15.35
CA LEU A 159 6.23 2.61 14.51
C LEU A 159 7.05 2.21 13.27
N VAL A 160 7.59 3.19 12.55
CA VAL A 160 8.42 2.94 11.36
C VAL A 160 9.66 2.14 11.75
N ALA A 161 10.34 2.53 12.82
CA ALA A 161 11.55 1.84 13.28
C ALA A 161 11.28 0.41 13.77
N SER A 162 10.11 0.13 14.36
CA SER A 162 9.77 -1.25 14.75
C SER A 162 9.47 -2.11 13.54
N LEU A 163 8.73 -1.57 12.56
CA LEU A 163 8.36 -2.30 11.35
C LEU A 163 9.58 -2.59 10.47
N THR A 164 10.45 -1.60 10.22
CA THR A 164 11.66 -1.78 9.39
C THR A 164 12.65 -2.78 9.97
N ARG A 165 12.74 -2.91 11.30
CA ARG A 165 13.54 -3.95 11.96
C ARG A 165 12.92 -5.33 11.90
N ALA A 166 11.60 -5.42 11.68
CA ALA A 166 10.86 -6.67 11.76
C ALA A 166 10.74 -7.40 10.41
N VAL A 167 10.98 -6.72 9.29
CA VAL A 167 10.77 -7.26 7.93
C VAL A 167 11.95 -6.97 7.01
N SER A 168 12.08 -7.77 5.95
CA SER A 168 13.15 -7.64 4.95
C SER A 168 12.75 -6.86 3.70
N VAL A 169 11.46 -6.56 3.53
CA VAL A 169 10.94 -5.79 2.38
C VAL A 169 10.95 -4.29 2.67
N PRO A 170 10.98 -3.42 1.65
CA PRO A 170 10.86 -1.98 1.83
C PRO A 170 9.59 -1.60 2.59
N VAL A 171 9.73 -0.65 3.51
CA VAL A 171 8.62 -0.06 4.26
C VAL A 171 8.37 1.35 3.75
N THR A 172 7.12 1.63 3.43
CA THR A 172 6.62 2.94 2.96
C THR A 172 5.56 3.48 3.91
N ALA A 173 5.14 4.73 3.71
CA ALA A 173 4.01 5.29 4.45
C ALA A 173 3.17 6.19 3.55
N LYS A 174 1.84 6.10 3.70
CA LYS A 174 0.87 6.96 3.03
C LYS A 174 0.28 7.96 4.03
N MET A 175 0.55 9.25 3.83
CA MET A 175 0.15 10.33 4.74
C MET A 175 -0.70 11.43 4.07
N ARG A 176 -1.11 12.42 4.87
CA ARG A 176 -1.77 13.67 4.45
C ARG A 176 -0.87 14.87 4.76
N LEU A 177 -1.22 16.02 4.17
CA LEU A 177 -0.71 17.35 4.54
C LEU A 177 -1.51 17.92 5.72
#